data_AF-A0A822B9G9-F1
#
_entry.id   AF-A0A822B9G9-F1
#
_cell.length_a   1.000
_cell.length_b   1.000
_cell.length_c   1.000
_cell.angle_alpha   90.00
_cell.angle_beta   90.00
_cell.angle_gamma   90.00
#
_symmetry.space_group_name_H-M   'P 1'
#
loop_
_entity.id
_entity.type
_entity.pdbx_description
1 polymer ?
#
loop_
_entity_poly.entity_id
_entity_poly.type
_entity_poly.pdbx_seq_one_letter_code
_entity_poly.pdbx_strand_id
1 'polypeptide(L)'
;KTLLPVPAGTERVADDTTNGQQENGHAATVDSNLLHAIESVVIEWSHQVQDVLKKDSSQALLDGGSPLPGVEVDFWRSRYNNLLNIHEQLSDARVKKMAELLRKTNSSYYPAFESLLNDVNDALEESKEIDIYLKPVAQHFDGIETTDFGETQPLYGPMFHTLCLMWVNCKAYRRPARIIVLLQELNNLIMKQASEFMEPLDLFKGEPDESMDKINLTVRSLEAYQSAYLQYKSNLKNYFKNGEIVKEFDFAPKLVFAKWDQFMERVRIIQDLFQTAAEFLRLEKVEIGGVKGKTLSSLVLNIFEQFKEEFEKMSNKKYDPLDPACIEFLDDIAHFKHFLKDMELKLASIINQAFDDSNSLASQFKLISILGSMLERPTIHEAFVRNYRRITLTVEQEIDACHEIYERQMAYKKEHGTIELHRNKPPIAGSIEW
;
A
#
# COMPACT_ATOMS: atom_id res chain seq x y z
N LYS A 1 -22.66 -23.95 -11.70
CA LYS A 1 -23.53 -24.83 -10.88
C LYS A 1 -23.16 -26.27 -11.20
N THR A 2 -22.88 -27.07 -10.19
CA THR A 2 -22.57 -28.50 -10.31
C THR A 2 -23.86 -29.30 -10.34
N LEU A 3 -24.00 -30.20 -11.32
CA LEU A 3 -25.17 -31.06 -11.47
C LEU A 3 -24.78 -32.50 -11.15
N LEU A 4 -25.55 -33.16 -10.28
CA LEU A 4 -25.37 -34.54 -9.91
C LEU A 4 -26.28 -35.41 -10.79
N PRO A 5 -25.73 -36.17 -11.76
CA PRO A 5 -26.54 -36.98 -12.66
C PRO A 5 -27.20 -38.14 -11.91
N VAL A 6 -28.49 -38.40 -12.15
CA VAL A 6 -29.25 -39.51 -11.54
C VAL A 6 -29.31 -40.67 -12.55
N PRO A 7 -29.16 -41.95 -12.14
CA PRO A 7 -29.18 -43.08 -13.08
C PRO A 7 -30.52 -43.21 -13.81
N ALA A 8 -30.49 -43.72 -15.05
CA ALA A 8 -31.70 -44.09 -15.77
C ALA A 8 -32.41 -45.28 -15.08
N GLY A 9 -33.73 -45.18 -14.89
CA GLY A 9 -34.53 -46.20 -14.19
C GLY A 9 -34.89 -45.88 -12.73
N THR A 10 -34.34 -44.79 -12.17
CA THR A 10 -34.67 -44.30 -10.81
C THR A 10 -36.14 -43.84 -10.69
N GLU A 11 -36.80 -43.54 -11.82
CA GLU A 11 -38.24 -43.28 -11.90
C GLU A 11 -39.08 -44.51 -11.51
N ARG A 12 -38.61 -45.73 -11.80
CA ARG A 12 -39.32 -46.98 -11.44
C ARG A 12 -39.35 -47.23 -9.92
N VAL A 13 -38.32 -46.75 -9.21
CA VAL A 13 -38.26 -46.77 -7.74
C VAL A 13 -39.27 -45.79 -7.12
N ALA A 14 -39.64 -44.74 -7.86
CA ALA A 14 -40.65 -43.79 -7.41
C ALA A 14 -42.04 -44.42 -7.36
N ASP A 15 -42.38 -45.27 -8.34
CA ASP A 15 -43.69 -45.86 -8.53
C ASP A 15 -43.94 -47.12 -7.67
N ASP A 16 -42.93 -47.96 -7.45
CA ASP A 16 -43.08 -49.24 -6.72
C ASP A 16 -43.42 -49.08 -5.23
N THR A 17 -43.24 -47.89 -4.65
CA THR A 17 -43.58 -47.62 -3.24
C THR A 17 -44.97 -47.04 -3.03
N THR A 18 -45.63 -46.53 -4.08
CA THR A 18 -46.94 -45.89 -3.97
C THR A 18 -48.11 -46.86 -4.08
N ASN A 19 -47.88 -48.08 -4.57
CA ASN A 19 -48.90 -49.12 -4.76
C ASN A 19 -48.76 -50.34 -3.82
N GLY A 20 -48.08 -50.18 -2.68
CA GLY A 20 -47.74 -51.28 -1.77
C GLY A 20 -48.72 -51.54 -0.62
N GLN A 21 -50.03 -51.63 -0.88
CA GLN A 21 -50.96 -52.34 0.00
C GLN A 21 -51.77 -53.33 -0.84
N GLN A 22 -51.18 -54.49 -1.12
CA GLN A 22 -51.76 -55.82 -0.95
C GLN A 22 -50.99 -56.89 -1.76
N GLU A 23 -50.85 -58.03 -1.09
CA GLU A 23 -50.68 -59.39 -1.64
C GLU A 23 -49.28 -59.93 -2.04
N ASN A 24 -48.87 -60.90 -1.21
CA ASN A 24 -48.27 -62.18 -1.55
C ASN A 24 -46.84 -62.25 -2.16
N GLY A 25 -45.88 -62.48 -1.26
CA GLY A 25 -45.17 -63.78 -1.28
C GLY A 25 -44.05 -63.98 -2.30
N HIS A 26 -43.51 -62.94 -2.92
CA HIS A 26 -42.24 -63.01 -3.66
C HIS A 26 -41.32 -61.93 -3.14
N ALA A 27 -40.17 -62.33 -2.57
CA ALA A 27 -39.10 -61.40 -2.24
C ALA A 27 -38.77 -60.60 -3.49
N ALA A 28 -39.09 -59.30 -3.48
CA ALA A 28 -38.74 -58.38 -4.56
C ALA A 28 -37.22 -58.50 -4.78
N THR A 29 -36.83 -59.19 -5.84
CA THR A 29 -35.44 -59.23 -6.29
C THR A 29 -35.08 -57.80 -6.64
N VAL A 30 -34.39 -57.12 -5.72
CA VAL A 30 -33.79 -55.81 -5.97
C VAL A 30 -33.02 -55.93 -7.28
N ASP A 31 -33.37 -55.09 -8.27
CA ASP A 31 -32.74 -55.11 -9.58
C ASP A 31 -31.23 -54.86 -9.41
N SER A 32 -30.42 -55.91 -9.51
CA SER A 32 -28.97 -55.87 -9.29
C SER A 32 -28.29 -54.87 -10.23
N ASN A 33 -28.86 -54.67 -11.43
CA ASN A 33 -28.35 -53.70 -12.39
C ASN A 33 -28.61 -52.26 -11.94
N LEU A 34 -29.78 -52.01 -11.35
CA LEU A 34 -30.12 -50.72 -10.76
C LEU A 34 -29.24 -50.42 -9.53
N LEU A 35 -28.98 -51.41 -8.68
CA LEU A 35 -28.08 -51.26 -7.53
C LEU A 35 -26.67 -50.86 -7.98
N HIS A 36 -26.08 -51.57 -8.95
CA HIS A 36 -24.76 -51.22 -9.47
C HIS A 36 -24.71 -49.86 -10.17
N ALA A 37 -25.78 -49.46 -10.86
CA ALA A 37 -25.88 -48.13 -11.46
C ALA A 37 -25.91 -47.03 -10.39
N ILE A 38 -26.64 -47.24 -9.29
CA ILE A 38 -26.67 -46.33 -8.14
C ILE A 38 -25.28 -46.25 -7.49
N GLU A 39 -24.63 -47.39 -7.25
CA GLU A 39 -23.27 -47.44 -6.68
C GLU A 39 -22.26 -46.66 -7.54
N SER A 40 -22.30 -46.85 -8.86
CA SER A 40 -21.42 -46.15 -9.80
C SER A 40 -21.63 -44.63 -9.77
N VAL A 41 -22.89 -44.19 -9.69
CA VAL A 41 -23.24 -42.77 -9.60
C VAL A 41 -22.81 -42.16 -8.26
N VAL A 42 -22.90 -42.90 -7.15
CA VAL A 42 -22.40 -42.43 -5.85
C VAL A 42 -20.88 -42.18 -5.88
N ILE A 43 -20.12 -43.04 -6.57
CA ILE A 43 -18.68 -42.85 -6.76
C ILE A 43 -18.43 -41.57 -7.57
N GLU A 44 -19.14 -41.37 -8.68
CA GLU A 44 -19.01 -40.17 -9.50
C GLU A 44 -19.36 -38.90 -8.73
N TRP A 45 -20.47 -38.89 -7.99
CA TRP A 45 -20.87 -37.78 -7.12
C TRP A 45 -19.80 -37.49 -6.07
N SER A 46 -19.18 -38.53 -5.50
CA SER A 46 -18.10 -38.38 -4.54
C SER A 46 -16.91 -37.62 -5.14
N HIS A 47 -16.48 -37.98 -6.35
CA HIS A 47 -15.41 -37.25 -7.03
C HIS A 47 -15.79 -35.80 -7.34
N GLN A 48 -16.98 -35.57 -7.92
CA GLN A 48 -17.42 -34.23 -8.29
C GLN A 48 -17.57 -33.30 -7.07
N VAL A 49 -18.15 -33.79 -5.97
CA VAL A 49 -18.29 -33.02 -4.74
C VAL A 49 -16.93 -32.74 -4.12
N GLN A 50 -16.03 -33.73 -4.06
CA GLN A 50 -14.68 -33.51 -3.55
C GLN A 50 -13.92 -32.45 -4.35
N ASP A 51 -14.08 -32.40 -5.67
CA ASP A 51 -13.47 -31.36 -6.50
C ASP A 51 -14.06 -29.97 -6.23
N VAL A 52 -15.35 -29.87 -5.94
CA VAL A 52 -15.98 -28.62 -5.47
C VAL A 52 -15.43 -28.22 -4.11
N LEU A 53 -15.30 -29.16 -3.18
CA LEU A 53 -14.87 -28.91 -1.81
C LEU A 53 -13.41 -28.47 -1.74
N LYS A 54 -12.53 -29.01 -2.59
CA LYS A 54 -11.10 -28.69 -2.69
C LYS A 54 -10.79 -27.28 -3.20
N LYS A 55 -11.75 -26.60 -3.85
CA LYS A 55 -11.53 -25.22 -4.32
C LYS A 55 -11.24 -24.30 -3.14
N ASP A 56 -10.22 -23.48 -3.29
CA ASP A 56 -9.78 -22.49 -2.30
C ASP A 56 -9.73 -21.10 -2.92
N SER A 57 -10.02 -20.07 -2.13
CA SER A 57 -10.00 -18.69 -2.60
C SER A 57 -8.59 -18.15 -2.82
N SER A 58 -7.60 -18.73 -2.13
CA SER A 58 -6.19 -18.35 -2.26
C SER A 58 -5.57 -18.61 -3.63
N GLN A 59 -6.21 -19.42 -4.49
CA GLN A 59 -5.61 -19.90 -5.75
C GLN A 59 -5.16 -18.75 -6.66
N ALA A 60 -5.95 -17.69 -6.79
CA ALA A 60 -5.59 -16.55 -7.64
C ALA A 60 -4.33 -15.82 -7.15
N LEU A 61 -4.08 -15.79 -5.84
CA LEU A 61 -2.85 -15.23 -5.26
C LEU A 61 -1.67 -16.20 -5.44
N LEU A 62 -1.90 -17.51 -5.28
CA LEU A 62 -0.87 -18.54 -5.47
C LEU A 62 -0.38 -18.61 -6.92
N ASP A 63 -1.26 -18.32 -7.88
CA ASP A 63 -0.94 -18.23 -9.30
C ASP A 63 -0.21 -16.92 -9.68
N GLY A 64 0.10 -16.05 -8.70
CA GLY A 64 0.79 -14.78 -8.91
C GLY A 64 -0.12 -13.63 -9.36
N GLY A 65 -1.43 -13.80 -9.29
CA GLY A 65 -2.40 -12.74 -9.60
C GLY A 65 -2.44 -11.63 -8.55
N SER A 66 -3.14 -10.54 -8.90
CA SER A 66 -3.44 -9.43 -7.99
C SER A 66 -4.95 -9.26 -7.78
N PRO A 67 -5.64 -10.28 -7.21
CA PRO A 67 -7.08 -10.21 -6.98
C PRO A 67 -7.43 -9.07 -6.02
N LEU A 68 -8.64 -8.54 -6.20
CA LEU A 68 -9.27 -7.51 -5.38
C LEU A 68 -10.21 -8.17 -4.37
N PRO A 69 -10.58 -7.50 -3.26
CA PRO A 69 -11.35 -8.12 -2.17
C PRO A 69 -12.75 -8.61 -2.58
N GLY A 70 -13.28 -8.13 -3.71
CA GLY A 70 -14.50 -8.67 -4.31
C GLY A 70 -14.38 -10.14 -4.74
N VAL A 71 -13.16 -10.61 -5.05
CA VAL A 71 -12.91 -12.01 -5.45
C VAL A 71 -13.18 -12.97 -4.30
N GLU A 72 -12.72 -12.68 -3.08
CA GLU A 72 -13.05 -13.46 -1.88
C GLU A 72 -14.57 -13.47 -1.63
N VAL A 73 -15.24 -12.31 -1.75
CA VAL A 73 -16.69 -12.19 -1.55
C VAL A 73 -17.46 -13.06 -2.56
N ASP A 74 -17.12 -12.95 -3.84
CA ASP A 74 -17.79 -13.71 -4.89
C ASP A 74 -17.46 -15.20 -4.85
N PHE A 75 -16.26 -15.58 -4.41
CA PHE A 75 -15.89 -16.97 -4.17
C PHE A 75 -16.82 -17.60 -3.13
N TRP A 76 -16.97 -16.99 -1.96
CA TRP A 76 -17.79 -17.55 -0.88
C TRP A 76 -19.27 -17.57 -1.23
N ARG A 77 -19.77 -16.51 -1.89
CA ARG A 77 -21.14 -16.45 -2.40
C ARG A 77 -21.39 -17.54 -3.44
N SER A 78 -20.47 -17.74 -4.37
CA SER A 78 -20.58 -18.77 -5.41
C SER A 78 -20.49 -20.17 -4.81
N ARG A 79 -19.61 -20.38 -3.82
CA ARG A 79 -19.48 -21.64 -3.08
C ARG A 79 -20.77 -21.99 -2.34
N TYR A 80 -21.36 -21.03 -1.61
CA TYR A 80 -22.64 -21.20 -0.94
C TYR A 80 -23.75 -21.58 -1.92
N ASN A 81 -23.93 -20.81 -2.99
CA ASN A 81 -24.97 -21.08 -3.99
C ASN A 81 -24.79 -22.45 -4.68
N ASN A 82 -23.55 -22.86 -4.92
CA ASN A 82 -23.26 -24.16 -5.53
C ASN A 82 -23.54 -25.31 -4.56
N LEU A 83 -23.11 -25.20 -3.30
CA LEU A 83 -23.34 -26.22 -2.28
C LEU A 83 -24.82 -26.33 -1.91
N LEU A 84 -25.56 -25.22 -1.88
CA LEU A 84 -27.01 -25.23 -1.68
C LEU A 84 -27.69 -26.03 -2.80
N ASN A 85 -27.29 -25.79 -4.04
CA ASN A 85 -27.83 -26.52 -5.18
C ASN A 85 -27.47 -28.01 -5.16
N ILE A 86 -26.27 -28.38 -4.70
CA ILE A 86 -25.88 -29.79 -4.51
C ILE A 86 -26.71 -30.41 -3.38
N HIS A 87 -26.88 -29.72 -2.26
CA HIS A 87 -27.70 -30.18 -1.13
C HIS A 87 -29.17 -30.39 -1.51
N GLU A 88 -29.75 -29.49 -2.30
CA GLU A 88 -31.11 -29.63 -2.84
C GLU A 88 -31.24 -30.86 -3.73
N GLN A 89 -30.25 -31.12 -4.60
CA GLN A 89 -30.20 -32.32 -5.43
C GLN A 89 -30.08 -33.60 -4.60
N LEU A 90 -29.23 -33.62 -3.56
CA LEU A 90 -29.11 -34.77 -2.64
C LEU A 90 -30.35 -34.97 -1.77
N SER A 91 -31.13 -33.91 -1.55
CA SER A 91 -32.38 -33.93 -0.80
C SER A 91 -33.61 -34.32 -1.63
N ASP A 92 -33.45 -34.48 -2.95
CA ASP A 92 -34.50 -34.93 -3.87
C ASP A 92 -35.05 -36.30 -3.42
N ALA A 93 -36.38 -36.48 -3.56
CA ALA A 93 -37.05 -37.69 -3.12
C ALA A 93 -36.50 -38.96 -3.80
N ARG A 94 -36.07 -38.86 -5.06
CA ARG A 94 -35.46 -39.98 -5.81
C ARG A 94 -34.11 -40.37 -5.21
N VAL A 95 -33.29 -39.39 -4.86
CA VAL A 95 -31.97 -39.62 -4.25
C VAL A 95 -32.12 -40.20 -2.83
N LYS A 96 -33.12 -39.74 -2.06
CA LYS A 96 -33.46 -40.35 -0.78
C LYS A 96 -33.86 -41.82 -0.90
N LYS A 97 -34.65 -42.17 -1.92
CA LYS A 97 -35.01 -43.57 -2.21
C LYS A 97 -33.77 -44.41 -2.63
N MET A 98 -32.84 -43.84 -3.41
CA MET A 98 -31.56 -44.50 -3.74
C MET A 98 -30.75 -44.80 -2.47
N ALA A 99 -30.66 -43.83 -1.56
CA ALA A 99 -29.97 -43.99 -0.28
C ALA A 99 -30.63 -45.06 0.61
N GLU A 100 -31.97 -45.09 0.67
CA GLU A 100 -32.70 -46.15 1.37
C GLU A 100 -32.46 -47.54 0.79
N LEU A 101 -32.37 -47.64 -0.54
CA LEU A 101 -32.08 -48.91 -1.21
C LEU A 101 -30.68 -49.41 -0.84
N LEU A 102 -29.66 -48.55 -0.96
CA LEU A 102 -28.29 -48.85 -0.56
C LEU A 102 -28.19 -49.31 0.91
N ARG A 103 -28.97 -48.68 1.80
CA ARG A 103 -29.06 -49.06 3.22
C ARG A 103 -29.73 -50.42 3.40
N LYS A 104 -30.87 -50.66 2.74
CA LYS A 104 -31.62 -51.93 2.85
C LYS A 104 -30.85 -53.12 2.29
N THR A 105 -30.00 -52.91 1.29
CA THR A 105 -29.16 -53.94 0.68
C THR A 105 -27.81 -54.11 1.36
N ASN A 106 -27.50 -53.34 2.42
CA ASN A 106 -26.18 -53.30 3.06
C ASN A 106 -25.02 -53.08 2.05
N SER A 107 -25.22 -52.19 1.07
CA SER A 107 -24.18 -51.87 0.09
C SER A 107 -22.94 -51.25 0.75
N SER A 108 -21.75 -51.63 0.29
CA SER A 108 -20.47 -51.05 0.72
C SER A 108 -20.32 -49.56 0.39
N TYR A 109 -21.16 -49.02 -0.50
CA TYR A 109 -21.13 -47.61 -0.91
C TYR A 109 -22.09 -46.72 -0.12
N TYR A 110 -22.95 -47.29 0.73
CA TYR A 110 -23.82 -46.49 1.61
C TYR A 110 -23.03 -45.56 2.55
N PRO A 111 -21.93 -46.00 3.21
CA PRO A 111 -21.11 -45.10 4.03
C PRO A 111 -20.48 -43.96 3.23
N ALA A 112 -20.11 -44.19 1.97
CA ALA A 112 -19.55 -43.15 1.10
C ALA A 112 -20.60 -42.08 0.76
N PHE A 113 -21.85 -42.49 0.49
CA PHE A 113 -22.96 -41.56 0.30
C PHE A 113 -23.28 -40.75 1.57
N GLU A 114 -23.29 -41.40 2.73
CA GLU A 114 -23.51 -40.70 4.01
C GLU A 114 -22.40 -39.69 4.31
N SER A 115 -21.14 -40.07 4.09
CA SER A 115 -19.99 -39.15 4.19
C SER A 115 -20.13 -37.96 3.26
N LEU A 116 -20.50 -38.20 2.00
CA LEU A 116 -20.72 -37.13 1.01
C LEU A 116 -21.81 -36.16 1.45
N LEU A 117 -22.95 -36.65 1.96
CA LEU A 117 -24.02 -35.80 2.45
C LEU A 117 -23.57 -34.95 3.64
N ASN A 118 -22.82 -35.53 4.58
CA ASN A 118 -22.28 -34.82 5.73
C ASN A 118 -21.27 -33.75 5.30
N ASP A 119 -20.32 -34.08 4.41
CA ASP A 119 -19.33 -33.13 3.88
C ASP A 119 -20.00 -31.92 3.19
N VAL A 120 -21.06 -32.18 2.40
CA VAL A 120 -21.84 -31.12 1.74
C VAL A 120 -22.57 -30.25 2.77
N ASN A 121 -23.20 -30.85 3.79
CA ASN A 121 -23.92 -30.11 4.83
C ASN A 121 -22.98 -29.22 5.64
N ASP A 122 -21.83 -29.76 6.06
CA ASP A 122 -20.82 -29.03 6.82
C ASP A 122 -20.26 -27.85 6.00
N ALA A 123 -19.92 -28.09 4.73
CA ALA A 123 -19.43 -27.04 3.84
C ALA A 123 -20.52 -26.00 3.49
N LEU A 124 -21.79 -26.41 3.41
CA LEU A 124 -22.91 -25.52 3.16
C LEU A 124 -23.13 -24.57 4.34
N GLU A 125 -23.17 -25.09 5.57
CA GLU A 125 -23.30 -24.25 6.77
C GLU A 125 -22.08 -23.32 6.93
N GLU A 126 -20.86 -23.82 6.67
CA GLU A 126 -19.64 -23.00 6.66
C GLU A 126 -19.75 -21.84 5.66
N SER A 127 -20.05 -22.14 4.39
CA SER A 127 -20.11 -21.12 3.33
C SER A 127 -21.26 -20.14 3.50
N LYS A 128 -22.39 -20.58 4.06
CA LYS A 128 -23.53 -19.73 4.42
C LYS A 128 -23.19 -18.73 5.51
N GLU A 129 -22.54 -19.18 6.59
CA GLU A 129 -22.09 -18.29 7.67
C GLU A 129 -21.15 -17.22 7.09
N ILE A 130 -20.17 -17.63 6.28
CA ILE A 130 -19.20 -16.72 5.67
C ILE A 130 -19.87 -15.72 4.72
N ASP A 131 -20.75 -16.15 3.81
CA ASP A 131 -21.46 -15.26 2.87
C ASP A 131 -22.30 -14.20 3.62
N ILE A 132 -22.93 -14.56 4.74
CA ILE A 132 -23.70 -13.62 5.56
C ILE A 132 -22.78 -12.55 6.17
N TYR A 133 -21.67 -12.97 6.77
CA TYR A 133 -20.78 -12.06 7.49
C TYR A 133 -19.85 -11.24 6.58
N LEU A 134 -19.59 -11.68 5.34
CA LEU A 134 -18.85 -10.90 4.35
C LEU A 134 -19.67 -9.74 3.76
N LYS A 135 -21.00 -9.83 3.73
CA LYS A 135 -21.87 -8.79 3.11
C LYS A 135 -21.65 -7.37 3.69
N PRO A 136 -21.62 -7.15 5.01
CA PRO A 136 -21.34 -5.82 5.56
C PRO A 136 -19.93 -5.33 5.21
N VAL A 137 -18.94 -6.22 5.15
CA VAL A 137 -17.56 -5.86 4.82
C VAL A 137 -17.43 -5.50 3.35
N ALA A 138 -18.13 -6.22 2.46
CA ALA A 138 -18.14 -5.97 1.02
C ALA A 138 -18.58 -4.54 0.67
N GLN A 139 -19.56 -3.98 1.40
CA GLN A 139 -19.99 -2.59 1.20
C GLN A 139 -18.86 -1.58 1.44
N HIS A 140 -17.94 -1.87 2.35
CA HIS A 140 -16.75 -1.03 2.56
C HIS A 140 -15.74 -1.17 1.42
N PHE A 141 -15.60 -2.37 0.85
CA PHE A 141 -14.72 -2.59 -0.31
C PHE A 141 -15.23 -1.81 -1.52
N ASP A 142 -16.52 -1.92 -1.84
CA ASP A 142 -17.16 -1.17 -2.91
C ASP A 142 -17.06 0.35 -2.67
N GLY A 143 -17.27 0.78 -1.42
CA GLY A 143 -17.14 2.18 -1.02
C GLY A 143 -15.73 2.72 -1.23
N ILE A 144 -14.70 1.97 -0.87
CA ILE A 144 -13.30 2.37 -1.11
C ILE A 144 -13.00 2.38 -2.61
N GLU A 145 -13.38 1.34 -3.35
CA GLU A 145 -13.11 1.21 -4.79
C GLU A 145 -13.73 2.34 -5.62
N THR A 146 -14.91 2.86 -5.20
CA THR A 146 -15.63 3.92 -5.91
C THR A 146 -15.31 5.34 -5.43
N THR A 147 -14.65 5.49 -4.30
CA THR A 147 -14.27 6.81 -3.75
C THR A 147 -12.97 7.28 -4.39
N ASP A 148 -12.86 8.58 -4.67
CA ASP A 148 -11.61 9.18 -5.13
C ASP A 148 -10.49 8.92 -4.12
N PHE A 149 -9.31 8.55 -4.62
CA PHE A 149 -8.20 8.13 -3.76
C PHE A 149 -7.84 9.19 -2.69
N GLY A 150 -7.94 10.48 -3.01
CA GLY A 150 -7.67 11.57 -2.07
C GLY A 150 -8.64 11.63 -0.89
N GLU A 151 -9.82 11.02 -1.01
CA GLU A 151 -10.89 11.01 -0.01
C GLU A 151 -11.08 9.64 0.67
N THR A 152 -10.25 8.64 0.33
CA THR A 152 -10.40 7.26 0.87
C THR A 152 -9.99 7.10 2.33
N GLN A 153 -9.11 7.95 2.87
CA GLN A 153 -8.53 7.79 4.22
C GLN A 153 -9.56 7.61 5.36
N PRO A 154 -10.67 8.38 5.43
CA PRO A 154 -11.68 8.22 6.47
C PRO A 154 -12.41 6.88 6.43
N LEU A 155 -12.35 6.14 5.31
CA LEU A 155 -13.04 4.87 5.12
C LEU A 155 -12.26 3.67 5.70
N TYR A 156 -10.95 3.78 5.89
CA TYR A 156 -10.11 2.66 6.37
C TYR A 156 -10.47 2.22 7.79
N GLY A 157 -10.75 3.16 8.68
CA GLY A 157 -11.14 2.86 10.06
C GLY A 157 -12.44 2.04 10.13
N PRO A 158 -13.56 2.54 9.57
CA PRO A 158 -14.82 1.80 9.49
C PRO A 158 -14.67 0.43 8.82
N MET A 159 -13.90 0.32 7.73
CA MET A 159 -13.64 -0.96 7.07
C MET A 159 -12.95 -1.96 8.00
N PHE A 160 -11.86 -1.58 8.67
CA PHE A 160 -11.15 -2.48 9.59
C PHE A 160 -11.98 -2.80 10.84
N HIS A 161 -12.83 -1.87 11.30
CA HIS A 161 -13.80 -2.13 12.37
C HIS A 161 -14.74 -3.27 12.00
N THR A 162 -15.39 -3.18 10.83
CA THR A 162 -16.32 -4.19 10.33
C THR A 162 -15.60 -5.52 10.06
N LEU A 163 -14.36 -5.48 9.58
CA LEU A 163 -13.51 -6.67 9.43
C LEU A 163 -13.22 -7.37 10.77
N CYS A 164 -12.92 -6.60 11.83
CA CYS A 164 -12.74 -7.16 13.17
C CYS A 164 -14.03 -7.78 13.71
N LEU A 165 -15.18 -7.12 13.50
CA LEU A 165 -16.49 -7.68 13.87
C LEU A 165 -16.78 -8.99 13.12
N MET A 166 -16.49 -9.04 11.81
CA MET A 166 -16.62 -10.26 11.01
C MET A 166 -15.75 -11.38 11.59
N TRP A 167 -14.48 -11.10 11.90
CA TRP A 167 -13.55 -12.09 12.47
C TRP A 167 -14.02 -12.65 13.82
N VAL A 168 -14.55 -11.79 14.70
CA VAL A 168 -15.02 -12.20 16.03
C VAL A 168 -16.37 -12.93 15.98
N ASN A 169 -17.24 -12.64 15.03
CA ASN A 169 -18.57 -13.23 14.99
C ASN A 169 -18.69 -14.44 14.04
N CYS A 170 -17.91 -14.49 12.96
CA CYS A 170 -17.91 -15.61 12.00
C CYS A 170 -16.87 -16.66 12.39
N LYS A 171 -17.31 -17.76 13.02
CA LYS A 171 -16.40 -18.83 13.45
C LYS A 171 -15.83 -19.58 12.26
N ALA A 172 -16.65 -19.81 11.25
CA ALA A 172 -16.25 -20.39 9.98
C ALA A 172 -15.06 -19.63 9.35
N TYR A 173 -15.11 -18.30 9.27
CA TYR A 173 -14.05 -17.51 8.63
C TYR A 173 -12.75 -17.41 9.44
N ARG A 174 -12.79 -17.69 10.74
CA ARG A 174 -11.70 -17.43 11.70
C ARG A 174 -10.53 -18.40 11.58
N ARG A 175 -9.86 -18.37 10.43
CA ARG A 175 -8.66 -19.12 10.09
C ARG A 175 -7.60 -18.15 9.58
N PRO A 176 -6.34 -18.20 10.07
CA PRO A 176 -5.27 -17.31 9.61
C PRO A 176 -5.12 -17.27 8.09
N ALA A 177 -5.21 -18.42 7.41
CA ALA A 177 -5.10 -18.50 5.96
C ALA A 177 -6.14 -17.63 5.22
N ARG A 178 -7.39 -17.57 5.68
CA ARG A 178 -8.48 -16.82 5.02
C ARG A 178 -8.30 -15.31 5.18
N ILE A 179 -7.99 -14.86 6.40
CA ILE A 179 -7.77 -13.44 6.64
C ILE A 179 -6.49 -12.94 5.95
N ILE A 180 -5.47 -13.79 5.79
CA ILE A 180 -4.28 -13.45 5.00
C ILE A 180 -4.68 -13.15 3.55
N VAL A 181 -5.47 -14.03 2.92
CA VAL A 181 -5.97 -13.83 1.53
C VAL A 181 -6.68 -12.48 1.42
N LEU A 182 -7.66 -12.22 2.29
CA LEU A 182 -8.45 -10.99 2.23
C LEU A 182 -7.60 -9.73 2.49
N LEU A 183 -6.64 -9.78 3.40
CA LEU A 183 -5.72 -8.66 3.64
C LEU A 183 -4.77 -8.42 2.45
N GLN A 184 -4.32 -9.49 1.77
CA GLN A 184 -3.54 -9.36 0.54
C GLN A 184 -4.36 -8.75 -0.60
N GLU A 185 -5.62 -9.15 -0.74
CA GLU A 185 -6.55 -8.57 -1.71
C GLU A 185 -6.85 -7.09 -1.41
N LEU A 186 -7.05 -6.73 -0.14
CA LEU A 186 -7.18 -5.34 0.29
C LEU A 186 -5.92 -4.52 -0.03
N ASN A 187 -4.73 -5.06 0.24
CA ASN A 187 -3.48 -4.41 -0.14
C ASN A 187 -3.43 -4.19 -1.66
N ASN A 188 -3.85 -5.16 -2.47
CA ASN A 188 -3.91 -5.01 -3.94
C ASN A 188 -4.88 -3.89 -4.37
N LEU A 189 -6.05 -3.78 -3.73
CA LEU A 189 -7.01 -2.70 -4.02
C LEU A 189 -6.38 -1.32 -3.75
N ILE A 190 -5.81 -1.12 -2.57
CA ILE A 190 -5.23 0.17 -2.20
C ILE A 190 -4.00 0.50 -3.07
N MET A 191 -3.15 -0.48 -3.37
CA MET A 191 -2.01 -0.28 -4.29
C MET A 191 -2.49 0.07 -5.70
N LYS A 192 -3.53 -0.61 -6.21
CA LYS A 192 -4.11 -0.31 -7.53
C LYS A 192 -4.62 1.14 -7.58
N GLN A 193 -5.41 1.57 -6.60
CA GLN A 193 -5.90 2.94 -6.55
C GLN A 193 -4.77 3.97 -6.40
N ALA A 194 -3.74 3.66 -5.62
CA ALA A 194 -2.56 4.53 -5.49
C ALA A 194 -1.79 4.65 -6.81
N SER A 195 -1.62 3.55 -7.56
CA SER A 195 -0.99 3.58 -8.90
C SER A 195 -1.81 4.35 -9.91
N GLU A 196 -3.13 4.10 -9.95
CA GLU A 196 -4.07 4.82 -10.81
C GLU A 196 -4.15 6.31 -10.46
N PHE A 197 -4.07 6.65 -9.17
CA PHE A 197 -4.01 8.04 -8.73
C PHE A 197 -2.67 8.68 -9.09
N MET A 198 -1.53 8.03 -8.88
CA MET A 198 -0.23 8.66 -9.17
C MET A 198 0.05 8.80 -10.66
N GLU A 199 -0.40 7.85 -11.49
CA GLU A 199 -0.15 7.81 -12.94
C GLU A 199 1.35 7.99 -13.25
N PRO A 200 2.22 7.06 -12.80
CA PRO A 200 3.66 7.29 -12.75
C PRO A 200 4.27 7.68 -14.11
N LEU A 201 3.79 7.14 -15.22
CA LEU A 201 4.31 7.52 -16.54
C LEU A 201 4.04 8.99 -16.92
N ASP A 202 2.94 9.56 -16.44
CA ASP A 202 2.60 10.97 -16.67
C ASP A 202 3.16 11.86 -15.56
N LEU A 203 3.34 11.32 -14.35
CA LEU A 203 3.98 11.98 -13.22
C LEU A 203 5.38 12.53 -13.59
N PHE A 204 6.18 11.74 -14.32
CA PHE A 204 7.52 12.14 -14.77
C PHE A 204 7.53 13.14 -15.93
N LYS A 205 6.39 13.38 -16.58
CA LYS A 205 6.24 14.41 -17.64
C LYS A 205 5.78 15.76 -17.10
N GLY A 206 5.23 15.78 -15.88
CA GLY A 206 4.78 16.99 -15.19
C GLY A 206 5.92 17.75 -14.51
N GLU A 207 5.58 18.93 -13.97
CA GLU A 207 6.50 19.72 -13.16
C GLU A 207 6.69 19.07 -11.78
N PRO A 208 7.94 18.86 -11.30
CA PRO A 208 8.18 18.14 -10.05
C PRO A 208 7.49 18.72 -8.82
N ASP A 209 7.37 20.04 -8.71
CA ASP A 209 6.68 20.70 -7.59
C ASP A 209 5.18 20.35 -7.57
N GLU A 210 4.51 20.29 -8.73
CA GLU A 210 3.09 19.92 -8.82
C GLU A 210 2.88 18.43 -8.56
N SER A 211 3.75 17.58 -9.12
CA SER A 211 3.76 16.14 -8.89
C SER A 211 4.00 15.76 -7.43
N MET A 212 4.73 16.60 -6.68
CA MET A 212 5.07 16.36 -5.27
C MET A 212 3.85 16.26 -4.36
N ASP A 213 2.84 17.10 -4.56
CA ASP A 213 1.62 17.08 -3.74
C ASP A 213 0.85 15.76 -3.92
N LYS A 214 0.78 15.25 -5.16
CA LYS A 214 0.18 13.96 -5.52
C LYS A 214 0.93 12.80 -4.85
N ILE A 215 2.26 12.80 -4.91
CA ILE A 215 3.10 11.78 -4.27
C ILE A 215 2.94 11.81 -2.75
N ASN A 216 2.99 13.00 -2.13
CA ASN A 216 2.85 13.17 -0.69
C ASN A 216 1.46 12.75 -0.20
N LEU A 217 0.39 13.04 -0.95
CA LEU A 217 -0.94 12.53 -0.62
C LEU A 217 -0.99 10.99 -0.68
N THR A 218 -0.33 10.40 -1.68
CA THR A 218 -0.23 8.94 -1.82
C THR A 218 0.48 8.29 -0.66
N VAL A 219 1.68 8.75 -0.30
CA VAL A 219 2.42 8.24 0.86
C VAL A 219 1.58 8.35 2.14
N ARG A 220 0.98 9.51 2.39
CA ARG A 220 0.12 9.73 3.57
C ARG A 220 -1.06 8.77 3.61
N SER A 221 -1.73 8.53 2.47
CA SER A 221 -2.88 7.61 2.40
C SER A 221 -2.48 6.16 2.66
N LEU A 222 -1.39 5.70 2.04
CA LEU A 222 -0.86 4.36 2.26
C LEU A 222 -0.43 4.15 3.73
N GLU A 223 0.24 5.13 4.32
CA GLU A 223 0.63 5.09 5.75
C GLU A 223 -0.58 5.14 6.68
N ALA A 224 -1.64 5.88 6.32
CA ALA A 224 -2.90 5.91 7.07
C ALA A 224 -3.60 4.53 7.05
N TYR A 225 -3.64 3.87 5.89
CA TYR A 225 -4.17 2.51 5.77
C TYR A 225 -3.38 1.51 6.64
N GLN A 226 -2.05 1.53 6.55
CA GLN A 226 -1.20 0.63 7.34
C GLN A 226 -1.33 0.91 8.86
N SER A 227 -1.41 2.19 9.23
CA SER A 227 -1.63 2.61 10.62
C SER A 227 -2.99 2.14 11.14
N ALA A 228 -4.04 2.25 10.33
CA ALA A 228 -5.37 1.75 10.66
C ALA A 228 -5.32 0.22 10.89
N TYR A 229 -4.71 -0.55 9.97
CA TYR A 229 -4.54 -1.99 10.17
C TYR A 229 -3.87 -2.31 11.52
N LEU A 230 -2.75 -1.65 11.84
CA LEU A 230 -2.01 -1.89 13.10
C LEU A 230 -2.84 -1.51 14.32
N GLN A 231 -3.56 -0.40 14.27
CA GLN A 231 -4.46 0.04 15.33
C GLN A 231 -5.58 -0.98 15.59
N TYR A 232 -6.25 -1.46 14.54
CA TYR A 232 -7.35 -2.41 14.71
C TYR A 232 -6.85 -3.81 15.11
N LYS A 233 -5.71 -4.27 14.55
CA LYS A 233 -5.07 -5.52 14.96
C LYS A 233 -4.69 -5.51 16.45
N SER A 234 -4.08 -4.44 16.94
CA SER A 234 -3.67 -4.34 18.35
C SER A 234 -4.86 -4.26 19.33
N ASN A 235 -6.00 -3.77 18.86
CA ASN A 235 -7.24 -3.67 19.63
C ASN A 235 -8.21 -4.84 19.41
N LEU A 236 -7.84 -5.85 18.60
CA LEU A 236 -8.74 -6.94 18.22
C LEU A 236 -9.30 -7.71 19.42
N LYS A 237 -8.50 -7.89 20.47
CA LYS A 237 -8.93 -8.53 21.73
C LYS A 237 -10.13 -7.84 22.39
N ASN A 238 -10.32 -6.53 22.18
CA ASN A 238 -11.40 -5.75 22.79
C ASN A 238 -12.77 -6.05 22.15
N TYR A 239 -12.79 -6.71 20.99
CA TYR A 239 -14.03 -7.12 20.31
C TYR A 239 -14.62 -8.40 20.90
N PHE A 240 -13.82 -9.22 21.59
CA PHE A 240 -14.28 -10.44 22.24
C PHE A 240 -14.96 -10.13 23.56
N LYS A 241 -15.96 -10.93 23.93
CA LYS A 241 -16.64 -10.78 25.23
C LYS A 241 -15.75 -11.30 26.35
N ASN A 242 -15.92 -10.75 27.56
CA ASN A 242 -15.19 -11.19 28.74
C ASN A 242 -15.36 -12.71 28.96
N GLY A 243 -14.24 -13.43 29.00
CA GLY A 243 -14.21 -14.89 29.19
C GLY A 243 -14.20 -15.72 27.90
N GLU A 244 -14.32 -15.11 26.72
CA GLU A 244 -14.14 -15.80 25.45
C GLU A 244 -12.65 -16.04 25.14
N ILE A 245 -12.35 -17.15 24.45
CA ILE A 245 -11.00 -17.43 23.96
C ILE A 245 -10.70 -16.45 22.82
N VAL A 246 -9.81 -15.50 23.09
CA VAL A 246 -9.32 -14.52 22.11
C VAL A 246 -8.51 -15.25 21.06
N LYS A 247 -8.87 -15.03 19.79
CA LYS A 247 -8.13 -15.51 18.62
C LYS A 247 -7.69 -14.29 17.83
N GLU A 248 -6.41 -13.97 17.89
CA GLU A 248 -5.83 -12.81 17.21
C GLU A 248 -5.38 -13.14 15.77
N PHE A 249 -4.91 -12.11 15.07
CA PHE A 249 -4.20 -12.27 13.79
C PHE A 249 -2.78 -12.79 14.03
N ASP A 250 -2.70 -14.11 14.25
CA ASP A 250 -1.45 -14.83 14.51
C ASP A 250 -0.85 -15.39 13.23
N PHE A 251 -0.04 -14.56 12.57
CA PHE A 251 0.74 -14.90 11.38
C PHE A 251 1.87 -13.90 11.18
N ALA A 252 2.92 -14.32 10.45
CA ALA A 252 4.03 -13.45 10.11
C ALA A 252 3.58 -12.29 9.19
N PRO A 253 3.91 -11.02 9.49
CA PRO A 253 3.49 -9.87 8.68
C PRO A 253 3.83 -9.99 7.19
N LYS A 254 4.97 -10.62 6.86
CA LYS A 254 5.42 -10.84 5.47
C LYS A 254 4.41 -11.61 4.62
N LEU A 255 3.58 -12.46 5.22
CA LEU A 255 2.53 -13.19 4.47
C LEU A 255 1.47 -12.25 3.89
N VAL A 256 1.27 -11.08 4.50
CA VAL A 256 0.31 -10.06 4.04
C VAL A 256 1.01 -8.92 3.32
N PHE A 257 2.14 -8.46 3.85
CA PHE A 257 2.75 -7.19 3.46
C PHE A 257 3.97 -7.31 2.54
N ALA A 258 4.47 -8.49 2.16
CA ALA A 258 5.69 -8.58 1.34
C ALA A 258 5.62 -7.76 0.03
N LYS A 259 4.51 -7.86 -0.71
CA LYS A 259 4.29 -7.08 -1.94
C LYS A 259 4.02 -5.59 -1.64
N TRP A 260 3.28 -5.31 -0.57
CA TRP A 260 3.01 -3.95 -0.10
C TRP A 260 4.30 -3.20 0.27
N ASP A 261 5.21 -3.85 1.00
CA ASP A 261 6.47 -3.27 1.43
C ASP A 261 7.35 -2.90 0.22
N GLN A 262 7.40 -3.76 -0.80
CA GLN A 262 8.10 -3.46 -2.05
C GLN A 262 7.45 -2.29 -2.80
N PHE A 263 6.11 -2.26 -2.89
CA PHE A 263 5.39 -1.13 -3.50
C PHE A 263 5.67 0.19 -2.76
N MET A 264 5.56 0.19 -1.43
CA MET A 264 5.88 1.36 -0.59
C MET A 264 7.31 1.83 -0.77
N GLU A 265 8.26 0.91 -0.92
CA GLU A 265 9.66 1.25 -1.23
C GLU A 265 9.76 1.98 -2.57
N ARG A 266 9.08 1.52 -3.62
CA ARG A 266 9.03 2.21 -4.92
C ARG A 266 8.45 3.62 -4.80
N VAL A 267 7.31 3.77 -4.11
CA VAL A 267 6.67 5.08 -3.88
C VAL A 267 7.64 6.04 -3.19
N ARG A 268 8.36 5.57 -2.16
CA ARG A 268 9.36 6.39 -1.43
C ARG A 268 10.58 6.75 -2.28
N ILE A 269 11.05 5.85 -3.13
CA ILE A 269 12.13 6.15 -4.07
C ILE A 269 11.69 7.27 -5.04
N ILE A 270 10.46 7.19 -5.55
CA ILE A 270 9.90 8.23 -6.42
C ILE A 270 9.76 9.56 -5.66
N GLN A 271 9.27 9.54 -4.41
CA GLN A 271 9.19 10.72 -3.56
C GLN A 271 10.55 11.41 -3.38
N ASP A 272 11.59 10.66 -3.02
CA ASP A 272 12.96 11.17 -2.86
C ASP A 272 13.53 11.74 -4.17
N LEU A 273 13.26 11.06 -5.29
CA LEU A 273 13.67 11.50 -6.62
C LEU A 273 13.03 12.85 -6.99
N PHE A 274 11.72 12.99 -6.80
CA PHE A 274 11.00 14.24 -7.11
C PHE A 274 11.38 15.37 -6.15
N GLN A 275 11.67 15.06 -4.88
CA GLN A 275 12.14 16.05 -3.92
C GLN A 275 13.50 16.61 -4.35
N THR A 276 14.40 15.72 -4.77
CA THR A 276 15.68 16.11 -5.36
C THR A 276 15.49 16.91 -6.65
N ALA A 277 14.56 16.52 -7.52
CA ALA A 277 14.30 17.24 -8.76
C ALA A 277 13.79 18.66 -8.51
N ALA A 278 12.85 18.85 -7.61
CA ALA A 278 12.35 20.17 -7.20
C ALA A 278 13.49 21.08 -6.69
N GLU A 279 14.42 20.53 -5.90
CA GLU A 279 15.59 21.26 -5.40
C GLU A 279 16.56 21.67 -6.52
N PHE A 280 16.89 20.75 -7.43
CA PHE A 280 17.80 21.02 -8.55
C PHE A 280 17.21 21.95 -9.60
N LEU A 281 15.89 21.92 -9.83
CA LEU A 281 15.25 22.85 -10.77
C LEU A 281 15.31 24.31 -10.28
N ARG A 282 15.40 24.55 -8.97
CA ARG A 282 15.60 25.91 -8.43
C ARG A 282 16.93 26.54 -8.84
N LEU A 283 17.92 25.72 -9.22
CA LEU A 283 19.23 26.19 -9.69
C LEU A 283 19.15 27.05 -10.96
N GLU A 284 18.08 26.92 -11.76
CA GLU A 284 17.85 27.76 -12.95
C GLU A 284 17.90 29.26 -12.62
N LYS A 285 17.40 29.64 -11.44
CA LYS A 285 17.29 31.03 -10.99
C LYS A 285 18.44 31.46 -10.08
N VAL A 286 19.41 30.58 -9.83
CA VAL A 286 20.53 30.89 -8.93
C VAL A 286 21.57 31.73 -9.67
N GLU A 287 21.69 32.99 -9.24
CA GLU A 287 22.74 33.89 -9.71
C GLU A 287 23.72 34.21 -8.58
N ILE A 288 25.00 33.91 -8.83
CA ILE A 288 26.10 34.27 -7.96
C ILE A 288 26.61 35.65 -8.38
N GLY A 289 26.61 36.61 -7.45
CA GLY A 289 27.19 37.93 -7.65
C GLY A 289 28.70 37.96 -7.39
N GLY A 290 29.32 39.13 -7.52
CA GLY A 290 30.76 39.33 -7.24
C GLY A 290 31.64 39.27 -8.48
N VAL A 291 32.96 39.31 -8.28
CA VAL A 291 33.95 39.44 -9.37
C VAL A 291 33.95 38.21 -10.26
N LYS A 292 33.83 37.02 -9.66
CA LYS A 292 33.72 35.74 -10.39
C LYS A 292 32.27 35.32 -10.63
N GLY A 293 31.30 36.15 -10.25
CA GLY A 293 29.87 35.81 -10.24
C GLY A 293 29.38 35.26 -11.57
N LYS A 294 29.64 35.96 -12.68
CA LYS A 294 29.21 35.54 -14.03
C LYS A 294 29.74 34.15 -14.40
N THR A 295 31.00 33.84 -14.07
CA THR A 295 31.60 32.54 -14.35
C THR A 295 30.99 31.45 -13.47
N LEU A 296 30.80 31.71 -12.18
CA LEU A 296 30.23 30.75 -11.24
C LEU A 296 28.75 30.47 -11.55
N SER A 297 27.95 31.50 -11.87
CA SER A 297 26.56 31.33 -12.33
C SER A 297 26.48 30.48 -13.60
N SER A 298 27.40 30.67 -14.56
CA SER A 298 27.47 29.82 -15.76
C SER A 298 27.75 28.35 -15.44
N LEU A 299 28.60 28.07 -14.44
CA LEU A 299 28.84 26.70 -13.97
C LEU A 299 27.61 26.09 -13.29
N VAL A 300 26.86 26.88 -12.50
CA VAL A 300 25.60 26.43 -11.89
C VAL A 300 24.55 26.11 -12.97
N LEU A 301 24.41 26.98 -13.97
CA LEU A 301 23.51 26.75 -15.11
C LEU A 301 23.88 25.48 -15.88
N ASN A 302 25.17 25.20 -16.06
CA ASN A 302 25.63 23.97 -16.72
C ASN A 302 25.29 22.69 -15.91
N ILE A 303 25.33 22.76 -14.57
CA ILE A 303 24.86 21.67 -13.70
C ILE A 303 23.35 21.49 -13.84
N PHE A 304 22.59 22.58 -13.84
CA PHE A 304 21.14 22.57 -14.06
C PHE A 304 20.77 21.93 -15.41
N GLU A 305 21.43 22.32 -16.51
CA GLU A 305 21.19 21.76 -17.84
C GLU A 305 21.49 20.25 -17.90
N GLN A 306 22.62 19.81 -17.32
CA GLN A 306 22.96 18.38 -17.22
C GLN A 306 21.90 17.62 -16.41
N PHE A 307 21.48 18.18 -15.27
CA PHE A 307 20.46 17.56 -14.42
C PHE A 307 19.13 17.43 -15.17
N LYS A 308 18.70 18.49 -15.86
CA LYS A 308 17.46 18.52 -16.62
C LYS A 308 17.46 17.46 -17.72
N GLU A 309 18.56 17.34 -18.47
CA GLU A 309 18.71 16.32 -19.51
C GLU A 309 18.64 14.90 -18.93
N GLU A 310 19.30 14.65 -17.80
CA GLU A 310 19.30 13.32 -17.17
C GLU A 310 17.92 12.98 -16.59
N PHE A 311 17.24 13.95 -15.99
CA PHE A 311 15.87 13.76 -15.50
C PHE A 311 14.87 13.54 -16.64
N GLU A 312 15.03 14.20 -17.78
CA GLU A 312 14.20 14.00 -18.98
C GLU A 312 14.40 12.59 -19.58
N LYS A 313 15.58 11.96 -19.42
CA LYS A 313 15.75 10.55 -19.81
C LYS A 313 14.86 9.60 -18.99
N MET A 314 14.60 9.94 -17.72
CA MET A 314 13.69 9.18 -16.86
C MET A 314 12.23 9.31 -17.31
N SER A 315 11.81 10.49 -17.77
CA SER A 315 10.44 10.71 -18.25
C SER A 315 10.12 9.98 -19.57
N ASN A 316 11.15 9.62 -20.33
CA ASN A 316 11.04 8.86 -21.57
C ASN A 316 10.99 7.33 -21.38
N LYS A 317 11.13 6.84 -20.14
CA LYS A 317 11.04 5.40 -19.83
C LYS A 317 9.59 4.93 -19.95
N LYS A 318 9.42 3.66 -20.34
CA LYS A 318 8.10 3.05 -20.62
C LYS A 318 7.69 1.98 -19.61
N TYR A 319 8.59 1.59 -18.72
CA TYR A 319 8.26 0.66 -17.65
C TYR A 319 7.44 1.36 -16.57
N ASP A 320 6.69 0.59 -15.78
CA ASP A 320 6.03 1.09 -14.58
C ASP A 320 7.02 1.12 -13.41
N PRO A 321 7.40 2.30 -12.88
CA PRO A 321 8.32 2.39 -11.75
C PRO A 321 7.73 1.89 -10.43
N LEU A 322 6.40 1.69 -10.36
CA LEU A 322 5.73 1.13 -9.19
C LEU A 322 5.66 -0.39 -9.20
N ASP A 323 5.92 -1.03 -10.34
CA ASP A 323 5.94 -2.49 -10.43
C ASP A 323 7.14 -3.06 -9.65
N PRO A 324 6.90 -3.85 -8.59
CA PRO A 324 7.98 -4.47 -7.82
C PRO A 324 8.89 -5.36 -8.68
N ALA A 325 8.36 -5.98 -9.74
CA ALA A 325 9.12 -6.84 -10.64
C ALA A 325 10.04 -6.07 -11.60
N CYS A 326 9.88 -4.75 -11.74
CA CYS A 326 10.70 -3.93 -12.62
C CYS A 326 12.09 -3.67 -12.03
N ILE A 327 13.07 -4.48 -12.44
CA ILE A 327 14.48 -4.34 -12.03
C ILE A 327 15.12 -3.12 -12.73
N GLU A 328 14.72 -2.85 -13.97
CA GLU A 328 15.23 -1.75 -14.81
C GLU A 328 15.09 -0.39 -14.12
N PHE A 329 13.98 -0.16 -13.40
CA PHE A 329 13.80 1.05 -12.61
C PHE A 329 14.85 1.18 -11.48
N LEU A 330 15.21 0.09 -10.80
CA LEU A 330 16.24 0.15 -9.74
C LEU A 330 17.62 0.45 -10.33
N ASP A 331 17.93 -0.15 -11.47
CA ASP A 331 19.19 0.12 -12.17
C ASP A 331 19.26 1.59 -12.58
N ASP A 332 18.21 2.13 -13.21
CA ASP A 332 18.16 3.55 -13.59
C ASP A 332 18.28 4.48 -12.37
N ILE A 333 17.64 4.15 -11.24
CA ILE A 333 17.78 4.91 -9.98
C ILE A 333 19.22 4.84 -9.43
N ALA A 334 19.90 3.69 -9.53
CA ALA A 334 21.29 3.57 -9.10
C ALA A 334 22.22 4.44 -9.96
N HIS A 335 22.03 4.46 -11.28
CA HIS A 335 22.75 5.35 -12.19
C HIS A 335 22.47 6.82 -11.86
N PHE A 336 21.20 7.18 -11.68
CA PHE A 336 20.81 8.55 -11.33
C PHE A 336 21.43 9.00 -10.01
N LYS A 337 21.47 8.14 -8.98
CA LYS A 337 22.14 8.45 -7.70
C LYS A 337 23.64 8.69 -7.85
N HIS A 338 24.31 7.95 -8.73
CA HIS A 338 25.72 8.19 -9.01
C HIS A 338 25.94 9.54 -9.71
N PHE A 339 25.15 9.81 -10.75
CA PHE A 339 25.14 11.09 -11.46
C PHE A 339 24.87 12.27 -10.51
N LEU A 340 23.87 12.15 -9.64
CA LEU A 340 23.49 13.17 -8.67
C LEU A 340 24.62 13.50 -7.71
N LYS A 341 25.33 12.47 -7.22
CA LYS A 341 26.49 12.65 -6.34
C LYS A 341 27.59 13.47 -7.02
N ASP A 342 27.86 13.22 -8.30
CA ASP A 342 28.83 14.00 -9.07
C ASP A 342 28.38 15.45 -9.25
N MET A 343 27.09 15.70 -9.48
CA MET A 343 26.54 17.06 -9.55
C MET A 343 26.67 17.79 -8.21
N GLU A 344 26.35 17.12 -7.10
CA GLU A 344 26.49 17.69 -5.75
C GLU A 344 27.95 18.06 -5.43
N LEU A 345 28.92 17.23 -5.80
CA LEU A 345 30.35 17.53 -5.60
C LEU A 345 30.79 18.75 -6.42
N LYS A 346 30.35 18.85 -7.68
CA LYS A 346 30.62 20.01 -8.53
C LYS A 346 30.01 21.28 -7.92
N LEU A 347 28.74 21.20 -7.50
CA LEU A 347 28.03 22.32 -6.88
C LEU A 347 28.69 22.75 -5.58
N ALA A 348 29.09 21.81 -4.72
CA ALA A 348 29.81 22.07 -3.48
C ALA A 348 31.13 22.83 -3.72
N SER A 349 31.86 22.49 -4.78
CA SER A 349 33.07 23.20 -5.19
C SER A 349 32.78 24.64 -5.60
N ILE A 350 31.75 24.86 -6.43
CA ILE A 350 31.30 26.19 -6.87
C ILE A 350 30.87 27.04 -5.67
N ILE A 351 30.11 26.48 -4.74
CA ILE A 351 29.64 27.16 -3.53
C ILE A 351 30.82 27.59 -2.65
N ASN A 352 31.80 26.70 -2.45
CA ASN A 352 33.01 27.05 -1.70
C ASN A 352 33.79 28.20 -2.38
N GLN A 353 33.91 28.15 -3.71
CA GLN A 353 34.58 29.20 -4.46
C GLN A 353 33.83 30.54 -4.39
N ALA A 354 32.49 30.51 -4.44
CA ALA A 354 31.66 31.70 -4.26
C ALA A 354 31.80 32.29 -2.84
N PHE A 355 31.91 31.42 -1.83
CA PHE A 355 32.15 31.84 -0.46
C PHE A 355 33.53 32.50 -0.30
N ASP A 356 34.56 31.95 -0.94
CA ASP A 356 35.91 32.53 -0.93
C ASP A 356 36.01 33.87 -1.67
N ASP A 357 35.17 34.11 -2.69
CA ASP A 357 35.09 35.40 -3.42
C ASP A 357 34.24 36.45 -2.67
N SER A 358 33.56 36.06 -1.58
CA SER A 358 32.68 36.92 -0.80
C SER A 358 33.47 37.75 0.22
N ASN A 359 33.64 39.04 -0.07
CA ASN A 359 34.49 39.96 0.71
C ASN A 359 33.80 40.61 1.92
N SER A 360 32.49 40.41 2.10
CA SER A 360 31.77 40.93 3.27
C SER A 360 30.87 39.89 3.91
N LEU A 361 30.64 40.05 5.20
CA LEU A 361 29.71 39.21 5.94
C LEU A 361 28.31 39.22 5.32
N ALA A 362 27.85 40.39 4.84
CA ALA A 362 26.58 40.52 4.12
C ALA A 362 26.53 39.68 2.83
N SER A 363 27.62 39.64 2.04
CA SER A 363 27.69 38.79 0.84
C SER A 363 27.70 37.29 1.17
N GLN A 364 28.38 36.89 2.25
CA GLN A 364 28.42 35.51 2.71
C GLN A 364 27.03 35.02 3.16
N PHE A 365 26.31 35.83 3.94
CA PHE A 365 24.93 35.52 4.33
C PHE A 365 23.98 35.50 3.14
N LYS A 366 24.15 36.40 2.17
CA LYS A 366 23.36 36.40 0.94
C LYS A 366 23.57 35.11 0.13
N LEU A 367 24.81 34.64 0.01
CA LEU A 367 25.11 33.36 -0.65
C LEU A 367 24.41 32.19 0.04
N ILE A 368 24.48 32.12 1.37
CA ILE A 368 23.79 31.08 2.16
C ILE A 368 22.28 31.14 1.94
N SER A 369 21.71 32.35 1.95
CA SER A 369 20.27 32.55 1.73
C SER A 369 19.81 32.14 0.34
N ILE A 370 20.63 32.36 -0.71
CA ILE A 370 20.30 31.97 -2.09
C ILE A 370 20.29 30.45 -2.24
N LEU A 371 21.25 29.77 -1.61
CA LEU A 371 21.39 28.30 -1.71
C LEU A 371 20.35 27.56 -0.85
N GLY A 372 19.95 28.14 0.29
CA GLY A 372 18.87 27.62 1.13
C GLY A 372 19.06 26.14 1.49
N SER A 373 18.05 25.32 1.21
CA SER A 373 18.05 23.87 1.49
C SER A 373 19.13 23.08 0.74
N MET A 374 19.73 23.63 -0.33
CA MET A 374 20.84 22.97 -1.03
C MET A 374 22.06 22.76 -0.11
N LEU A 375 22.24 23.62 0.90
CA LEU A 375 23.31 23.48 1.89
C LEU A 375 23.06 22.39 2.94
N GLU A 376 21.83 21.88 3.03
CA GLU A 376 21.45 20.79 3.93
C GLU A 376 21.72 19.42 3.31
N ARG A 377 21.89 19.35 1.98
CA ARG A 377 22.23 18.11 1.27
C ARG A 377 23.56 17.55 1.79
N PRO A 378 23.65 16.25 2.15
CA PRO A 378 24.79 15.72 2.90
C PRO A 378 26.17 16.03 2.30
N THR A 379 26.34 15.80 1.00
CA THR A 379 27.60 16.03 0.28
C THR A 379 28.01 17.50 0.28
N ILE A 380 27.05 18.40 0.10
CA ILE A 380 27.28 19.85 0.04
C ILE A 380 27.56 20.37 1.45
N HIS A 381 26.78 19.90 2.44
CA HIS A 381 26.93 20.25 3.83
C HIS A 381 28.33 19.91 4.35
N GLU A 382 28.80 18.69 4.11
CA GLU A 382 30.13 18.22 4.53
C GLU A 382 31.24 19.12 3.96
N ALA A 383 31.14 19.49 2.67
CA ALA A 383 32.10 20.36 2.01
C ALA A 383 32.03 21.83 2.48
N PHE A 384 30.87 22.30 2.93
CA PHE A 384 30.64 23.70 3.32
C PHE A 384 30.84 23.96 4.82
N VAL A 385 30.74 22.94 5.68
CA VAL A 385 30.65 23.11 7.14
C VAL A 385 31.82 23.93 7.74
N ARG A 386 33.01 23.79 7.17
CA ARG A 386 34.21 24.54 7.57
C ARG A 386 34.07 26.06 7.40
N ASN A 387 33.22 26.50 6.48
CA ASN A 387 33.00 27.93 6.20
C ASN A 387 32.15 28.58 7.29
N TYR A 388 31.25 27.85 7.96
CA TYR A 388 30.50 28.40 9.09
C TYR A 388 31.42 28.90 10.21
N ARG A 389 32.50 28.17 10.50
CA ARG A 389 33.51 28.61 11.47
C ARG A 389 34.17 29.92 11.05
N ARG A 390 34.45 30.11 9.76
CA ARG A 390 35.01 31.37 9.23
C ARG A 390 34.03 32.52 9.39
N ILE A 391 32.74 32.29 9.14
CA ILE A 391 31.68 33.29 9.35
C ILE A 391 31.65 33.72 10.82
N THR A 392 31.67 32.77 11.76
CA THR A 392 31.67 33.10 13.20
C THR A 392 32.86 33.98 13.58
N LEU A 393 34.06 33.66 13.08
CA LEU A 393 35.26 34.48 13.33
C LEU A 393 35.13 35.89 12.72
N THR A 394 34.59 36.01 11.51
CA THR A 394 34.36 37.32 10.88
C THR A 394 33.33 38.14 11.67
N VAL A 395 32.27 37.50 12.19
CA VAL A 395 31.27 38.15 13.04
C VAL A 395 31.91 38.70 14.32
N GLU A 396 32.77 37.90 14.96
CA GLU A 396 33.51 38.33 16.16
C GLU A 396 34.38 39.56 15.87
N GLN A 397 35.12 39.54 14.76
CA GLN A 397 35.94 40.68 14.32
C GLN A 397 35.12 41.95 14.02
N GLU A 398 33.95 41.81 13.39
CA GLU A 398 33.05 42.94 13.12
C GLU A 398 32.44 43.51 14.42
N ILE A 399 32.16 42.66 15.41
CA ILE A 399 31.69 43.09 16.75
C ILE A 399 32.81 43.84 17.47
N ASP A 400 34.03 43.33 17.45
CA ASP A 400 35.19 44.00 18.05
C ASP A 400 35.45 45.36 17.39
N ALA A 401 35.38 45.44 16.06
CA ALA A 401 35.50 46.70 15.33
C ALA A 401 34.40 47.70 15.71
N CYS A 402 33.15 47.25 15.83
CA CYS A 402 32.05 48.07 16.34
C CYS A 402 32.31 48.56 17.77
N HIS A 403 32.86 47.71 18.63
CA HIS A 403 33.21 48.07 20.00
C HIS A 403 34.32 49.13 20.04
N GLU A 404 35.37 48.99 19.21
CA GLU A 404 36.43 50.00 19.12
C GLU A 404 35.92 51.35 18.60
N ILE A 405 35.05 51.35 17.58
CA ILE A 405 34.40 52.57 17.08
C ILE A 405 33.59 53.23 18.20
N TYR A 406 32.86 52.42 18.98
CA TYR A 406 32.07 52.90 20.10
C TYR A 406 32.94 53.55 21.18
N GLU A 407 33.98 52.86 21.63
CA GLU A 407 34.90 53.36 22.67
C GLU A 407 35.61 54.64 22.23
N ARG A 408 36.05 54.71 20.95
CA ARG A 408 36.68 55.92 20.40
C ARG A 408 35.74 57.12 20.44
N GLN A 409 34.46 56.92 20.12
CA GLN A 409 33.46 57.97 20.17
C GLN A 409 33.11 58.37 21.62
N MET A 410 33.04 57.42 22.55
CA MET A 410 32.80 57.71 23.96
C MET A 410 33.96 58.49 24.58
N ALA A 411 35.21 58.17 24.20
CA ALA A 411 36.38 58.94 24.58
C ALA A 411 36.33 60.38 24.04
N TYR A 412 35.98 60.55 22.75
CA TYR A 412 35.80 61.87 22.14
C TYR A 412 34.75 62.70 22.87
N LYS A 413 33.59 62.10 23.18
CA LYS A 413 32.51 62.73 23.96
C LYS A 413 32.97 63.20 25.33
N LYS A 414 33.81 62.42 26.01
CA LYS A 414 34.34 62.77 27.34
C LYS A 414 35.25 64.00 27.27
N GLU A 415 36.00 64.17 26.18
CA GLU A 415 36.90 65.29 25.97
C GLU A 415 36.19 66.56 25.45
N HIS A 416 35.21 66.40 24.55
CA HIS A 416 34.58 67.52 23.83
C HIS A 416 33.15 67.84 24.29
N GLY A 417 32.55 67.02 25.15
CA GLY A 417 31.17 67.15 25.63
C GLY A 417 30.08 66.67 24.65
N THR A 418 30.45 66.36 23.40
CA THR A 418 29.54 65.89 22.34
C THR A 418 30.20 64.76 21.55
N ILE A 419 29.41 63.86 20.94
CA ILE A 419 29.96 62.85 20.00
C ILE A 419 30.22 63.48 18.62
N GLU A 420 31.05 62.85 17.79
CA GLU A 420 31.29 63.27 16.42
C GLU A 420 30.10 62.89 15.51
N LEU A 421 29.38 63.90 15.00
CA LEU A 421 28.20 63.71 14.16
C LEU A 421 28.45 64.19 12.72
N HIS A 422 27.77 63.56 11.76
CA HIS A 422 27.72 64.08 10.40
C HIS A 422 27.09 65.49 10.34
N ARG A 423 27.51 66.27 9.33
CA ARG A 423 27.00 67.64 9.11
C ARG A 423 25.47 67.66 9.07
N ASN A 424 24.89 68.69 9.69
CA ASN A 424 23.44 68.95 9.78
C ASN A 424 22.62 67.95 10.61
N LYS A 425 23.24 67.10 11.44
CA LYS A 425 22.53 66.29 12.43
C LYS A 425 22.27 67.09 13.72
N PRO A 426 21.02 67.09 14.27
CA PRO A 426 20.75 67.68 15.58
C PRO A 426 21.53 66.96 16.69
N PRO A 427 22.07 67.66 17.71
CA PRO A 427 22.98 67.04 18.69
C PRO A 427 22.39 65.85 19.46
N ILE A 428 21.14 65.98 19.93
CA ILE A 428 20.51 64.94 20.76
C ILE A 428 20.04 63.77 19.89
N ALA A 429 19.23 64.04 18.87
CA ALA A 429 18.69 63.00 17.99
C ALA A 429 19.80 62.27 17.22
N GLY A 430 20.81 63.00 16.72
CA GLY A 430 21.95 62.41 16.05
C GLY A 430 22.81 61.54 16.96
N SER A 431 22.90 61.86 18.26
CA SER A 431 23.63 61.03 19.23
C SER A 431 22.92 59.76 19.64
N ILE A 432 21.61 59.68 19.41
CA ILE A 432 20.80 58.48 19.67
C ILE A 432 20.75 57.59 18.41
N GLU A 433 20.77 58.21 17.23
CA GLU A 433 20.75 57.52 15.94
C GLU A 433 22.09 56.87 15.58
N TRP A 434 23.21 57.53 15.87
CA TRP A 434 24.54 56.92 15.87
C TRP A 434 24.63 55.96 17.05
#